data_AF-A0A8B6Y5V1-F1
#
_entry.id   AF-A0A8B6Y5V1-F1
#
_cell.length_a   1.000
_cell.length_b   1.000
_cell.length_c   1.000
_cell.angle_alpha   90.00
_cell.angle_beta   90.00
_cell.angle_gamma   90.00
#
_symmetry.space_group_name_H-M   'P 1'
#
loop_
_entity.id
_entity.type
_entity.pdbx_description
1 polymer ?
#
loop_
_entity_poly.entity_id
_entity_poly.type
_entity_poly.pdbx_seq_one_letter_code
_entity_poly.pdbx_strand_id
1 'polypeptide(L)'
;LLVIIGKVSLIGNLSCLLKDERLQQYIENFIQCFVSDSPPLTRQQFLEASKFWPVQFHESKIMKAIIEGTNLNEAEIKQGLEYMHLVQDIFSTENRSAAVIVNPVDNSILAVAHDHTESDPLKHAVMVAIDMIAWQQNGGAYNLKYRKNNDGFCIIDSNHLSNNLLTLNSKVYENLKSGSGGGGYLCTGYDIYLTHEPCVM
;
A
#
# COMPACT_ATOMS: atom_id res chain seq x y z
N LEU A 1 5.78 -36.17 -25.76
CA LEU A 1 5.73 -35.15 -24.68
C LEU A 1 6.15 -33.83 -25.31
N LEU A 2 5.34 -32.78 -25.23
CA LEU A 2 5.72 -31.45 -25.74
C LEU A 2 6.43 -30.68 -24.63
N VAL A 3 7.53 -29.99 -24.97
CA VAL A 3 8.35 -29.21 -24.02
C VAL A 3 8.48 -27.79 -24.57
N ILE A 4 8.27 -26.78 -23.71
CA ILE A 4 8.53 -25.38 -24.07
C ILE A 4 10.05 -25.15 -24.03
N ILE A 5 10.59 -24.66 -25.14
CA ILE A 5 12.03 -24.42 -25.29
C ILE A 5 12.34 -22.91 -25.16
N GLY A 6 11.39 -22.04 -25.51
CA GLY A 6 11.52 -20.60 -25.27
C GLY A 6 10.51 -19.77 -26.06
N LYS A 7 10.56 -18.45 -25.85
CA LYS A 7 9.68 -17.48 -26.49
C LYS A 7 10.19 -17.17 -27.89
N VAL A 8 9.31 -17.18 -28.89
CA VAL A 8 9.66 -16.95 -30.31
C VAL A 8 10.39 -15.61 -30.50
N SER A 9 10.01 -14.58 -29.76
CA SER A 9 10.66 -13.25 -29.80
C SER A 9 12.11 -13.24 -29.29
N LEU A 10 12.53 -14.25 -28.54
CA LEU A 10 13.88 -14.38 -27.98
C LEU A 10 14.75 -15.36 -28.78
N ILE A 11 14.13 -16.27 -29.54
CA ILE A 11 14.85 -17.28 -30.33
C ILE A 11 15.05 -16.73 -31.74
N GLY A 12 16.21 -16.09 -31.96
CA GLY A 12 16.60 -15.61 -33.29
C GLY A 12 16.97 -16.73 -34.28
N ASN A 13 17.46 -17.88 -33.79
CA ASN A 13 17.80 -19.03 -34.64
C ASN A 13 17.78 -20.35 -33.86
N LEU A 14 16.90 -21.28 -34.22
CA LEU A 14 16.78 -22.61 -33.58
C LEU A 14 17.98 -23.53 -33.87
N SER A 15 18.86 -23.15 -34.81
CA SER A 15 20.03 -23.96 -35.19
C SER A 15 21.04 -24.17 -34.06
N CYS A 16 21.08 -23.32 -33.04
CA CYS A 16 21.97 -23.51 -31.89
C CYS A 16 21.54 -24.67 -30.98
N LEU A 17 20.24 -24.91 -30.82
CA LEU A 17 19.69 -26.02 -30.03
C LEU A 17 19.86 -27.36 -30.75
N LEU A 18 19.89 -27.33 -32.09
CA LEU A 18 20.14 -28.50 -32.93
C LEU A 18 21.63 -28.90 -32.99
N LYS A 19 22.57 -28.17 -32.36
CA LYS A 19 24.00 -28.56 -32.37
C LYS A 19 24.33 -29.69 -31.40
N ASP A 20 23.47 -29.94 -30.41
CA ASP A 20 23.70 -31.01 -29.45
C ASP A 20 23.20 -32.36 -30.01
N GLU A 21 24.13 -33.20 -30.48
CA GLU A 21 23.86 -34.52 -31.08
C GLU A 21 23.02 -35.44 -30.18
N ARG A 22 23.06 -35.23 -28.85
CA ARG A 22 22.27 -36.01 -27.88
C ARG A 22 20.78 -35.70 -27.96
N LEU A 23 20.44 -34.46 -28.27
CA LEU A 23 19.05 -34.00 -28.34
C LEU A 23 18.42 -34.23 -29.72
N GLN A 24 19.25 -34.28 -30.77
CA GLN A 24 18.79 -34.54 -32.14
C GLN A 24 18.01 -35.86 -32.29
N GLN A 25 18.35 -36.88 -31.49
CA GLN A 25 17.65 -38.18 -31.54
C GLN A 25 16.23 -38.12 -30.94
N TYR A 26 15.92 -37.11 -30.13
CA TYR A 26 14.65 -36.97 -29.42
C TYR A 26 13.78 -35.79 -29.90
N ILE A 27 14.34 -34.90 -30.71
CA ILE A 27 13.66 -33.72 -31.24
C ILE A 27 13.18 -34.04 -32.66
N GLU A 28 11.90 -34.39 -32.79
CA GLU A 28 11.31 -34.68 -34.09
C GLU A 28 10.86 -33.42 -34.82
N ASN A 29 10.19 -32.47 -34.14
CA ASN A 29 9.61 -31.27 -34.76
C ASN A 29 9.50 -30.10 -33.77
N PHE A 30 9.72 -28.88 -34.27
CA PHE A 30 9.38 -27.65 -33.55
C PHE A 30 7.99 -27.16 -33.97
N ILE A 31 7.14 -26.88 -33.00
CA ILE A 31 5.78 -26.38 -33.21
C ILE A 31 5.64 -25.08 -32.43
N GLN A 32 5.02 -24.07 -33.04
CA GLN A 32 4.63 -22.86 -32.35
C GLN A 32 3.30 -23.09 -31.62
N CYS A 33 3.26 -22.82 -30.32
CA CYS A 33 2.04 -22.83 -29.52
C CYS A 33 1.84 -21.49 -28.82
N PHE A 34 0.58 -21.16 -28.51
CA PHE A 34 0.24 -20.03 -27.67
C PHE A 34 0.31 -20.47 -26.20
N VAL A 35 0.91 -19.64 -25.35
CA VAL A 35 1.05 -19.87 -23.91
C VAL A 35 0.80 -18.57 -23.16
N SER A 36 0.33 -18.64 -21.91
CA SER A 36 0.18 -17.45 -21.08
C SER A 36 1.55 -16.85 -20.77
N ASP A 37 1.70 -15.53 -20.92
CA ASP A 37 2.96 -14.83 -20.62
C ASP A 37 3.17 -14.65 -19.11
N SER A 38 2.06 -14.47 -18.38
CA SER A 38 2.06 -14.28 -16.94
C SER A 38 1.37 -15.46 -16.22
N PRO A 39 1.84 -15.83 -15.02
CA PRO A 39 1.21 -16.89 -14.23
C PRO A 39 -0.21 -16.49 -13.80
N PRO A 40 -1.16 -17.44 -13.75
CA PRO A 40 -2.51 -17.15 -13.33
C PRO A 40 -2.57 -16.80 -11.83
N LEU A 41 -3.28 -15.72 -11.50
CA LEU A 41 -3.54 -15.30 -10.10
C LEU A 41 -4.86 -15.87 -9.57
N THR A 42 -5.84 -16.08 -10.45
CA THR A 42 -7.16 -16.60 -10.09
C THR A 42 -7.41 -17.99 -10.67
N ARG A 43 -8.32 -18.74 -10.05
CA ARG A 43 -8.73 -20.05 -10.56
C ARG A 43 -9.32 -19.95 -11.98
N GLN A 44 -10.06 -18.88 -12.27
CA GLN A 44 -10.59 -18.63 -13.60
C GLN A 44 -9.47 -18.42 -14.63
N GLN A 45 -8.47 -17.59 -14.31
CA GLN A 45 -7.31 -17.40 -15.16
C GLN A 45 -6.53 -18.71 -15.36
N PHE A 46 -6.41 -19.54 -14.33
CA PHE A 46 -5.77 -20.84 -14.42
C PHE A 46 -6.52 -21.78 -15.39
N LEU A 47 -7.85 -21.83 -15.29
CA LEU A 47 -8.66 -22.66 -16.19
C LEU A 47 -8.55 -22.20 -17.65
N GLU A 48 -8.54 -20.88 -17.89
CA GLU A 48 -8.34 -20.34 -19.24
C GLU A 48 -6.92 -20.60 -19.76
N ALA A 49 -5.88 -20.37 -18.96
CA ALA A 49 -4.49 -20.60 -19.35
C ALA A 49 -4.20 -22.09 -19.61
N SER A 50 -4.79 -22.97 -18.81
CA SER A 50 -4.63 -24.43 -18.93
C SER A 50 -5.20 -25.01 -20.22
N LYS A 51 -6.12 -24.30 -20.90
CA LYS A 51 -6.61 -24.69 -22.24
C LYS A 51 -5.52 -24.61 -23.29
N PHE A 52 -4.57 -23.68 -23.12
CA PHE A 52 -3.47 -23.46 -24.05
C PHE A 52 -2.24 -24.27 -23.67
N TRP A 53 -1.89 -24.28 -22.38
CA TRP A 53 -0.73 -25.00 -21.88
C TRP A 53 -0.88 -25.39 -20.41
N PRO A 54 -0.42 -26.59 -19.98
CA PRO A 54 -0.38 -26.94 -18.57
C PRO A 54 0.44 -25.94 -17.76
N VAL A 55 -0.23 -25.14 -16.93
CA VAL A 55 0.39 -24.15 -16.04
C VAL A 55 0.32 -24.63 -14.60
N GLN A 56 1.27 -24.19 -13.77
CA GLN A 56 1.21 -24.44 -12.33
C GLN A 56 0.38 -23.31 -11.67
N PHE A 57 -0.55 -23.68 -10.79
CA PHE A 57 -1.34 -22.72 -10.04
C PHE A 57 -1.46 -23.15 -8.58
N HIS A 58 -1.15 -22.20 -7.69
CA HIS A 58 -1.35 -22.33 -6.26
C HIS A 58 -2.28 -21.21 -5.83
N GLU A 59 -3.44 -21.59 -5.31
CA GLU A 59 -4.46 -20.63 -4.89
C GLU A 59 -3.96 -19.82 -3.70
N SER A 60 -3.83 -18.50 -3.88
CA SER A 60 -3.47 -17.62 -2.76
C SER A 60 -4.72 -17.25 -1.96
N LYS A 61 -4.64 -17.43 -0.64
CA LYS A 61 -5.73 -17.09 0.28
C LYS A 61 -6.11 -15.62 0.20
N ILE A 62 -5.13 -14.75 0.00
CA ILE A 62 -5.30 -13.30 -0.07
C ILE A 62 -6.06 -12.90 -1.34
N MET A 63 -5.64 -13.35 -2.53
CA MET A 63 -6.36 -13.00 -3.77
C MET A 63 -7.79 -13.52 -3.76
N LYS A 64 -8.01 -14.71 -3.19
CA LYS A 64 -9.35 -15.25 -3.01
C LYS A 64 -10.21 -14.34 -2.13
N ALA A 65 -9.71 -13.96 -0.96
CA ALA A 65 -10.41 -13.08 -0.04
C ALA A 65 -10.73 -11.70 -0.66
N ILE A 66 -9.81 -11.14 -1.45
CA ILE A 66 -10.03 -9.87 -2.16
C ILE A 66 -11.14 -10.01 -3.21
N ILE A 67 -11.12 -11.08 -4.02
CA ILE A 67 -12.12 -11.30 -5.06
C ILE A 67 -13.50 -11.57 -4.45
N GLU A 68 -13.55 -12.30 -3.35
CA GLU A 68 -14.78 -12.60 -2.61
C GLU A 68 -15.27 -11.41 -1.75
N GLY A 69 -14.44 -10.37 -1.59
CA GLY A 69 -14.73 -9.21 -0.74
C GLY A 69 -14.74 -9.54 0.77
N THR A 70 -14.14 -10.65 1.17
CA THR A 70 -14.06 -11.14 2.56
C THR A 70 -12.73 -10.78 3.22
N ASN A 71 -11.91 -9.96 2.57
CA ASN A 71 -10.61 -9.53 3.08
C ASN A 71 -10.69 -8.54 4.25
N LEU A 72 -11.86 -7.95 4.49
CA LEU A 72 -12.11 -7.04 5.60
C LEU A 72 -13.32 -7.51 6.41
N ASN A 73 -13.19 -7.42 7.73
CA ASN A 73 -14.28 -7.68 8.66
C ASN A 73 -15.18 -6.44 8.82
N GLU A 74 -16.45 -6.63 9.19
CA GLU A 74 -17.37 -5.50 9.44
C GLU A 74 -16.84 -4.51 10.50
N ALA A 75 -16.14 -5.02 11.51
CA ALA A 75 -15.51 -4.19 12.54
C ALA A 75 -14.37 -3.32 11.97
N GLU A 76 -13.54 -3.89 11.09
CA GLU A 76 -12.44 -3.18 10.42
C GLU A 76 -12.97 -2.12 9.46
N ILE A 77 -14.06 -2.43 8.74
CA ILE A 77 -14.74 -1.46 7.88
C ILE A 77 -15.28 -0.29 8.70
N LYS A 78 -15.98 -0.58 9.80
CA LYS A 78 -16.53 0.46 10.69
C LYS A 78 -15.40 1.35 11.24
N GLN A 79 -14.32 0.73 11.70
CA GLN A 79 -13.18 1.46 12.22
C GLN A 79 -12.49 2.31 11.14
N GLY A 80 -12.31 1.78 9.94
CA GLY A 80 -11.78 2.53 8.81
C GLY A 80 -12.63 3.74 8.45
N LEU A 81 -13.96 3.62 8.54
CA LEU A 81 -14.88 4.74 8.35
C LEU A 81 -14.76 5.80 9.45
N GLU A 82 -14.55 5.39 10.72
CA GLU A 82 -14.30 6.31 11.83
C GLU A 82 -13.04 7.15 11.59
N TYR A 83 -11.94 6.53 11.15
CA TYR A 83 -10.73 7.27 10.78
C TYR A 83 -10.93 8.18 9.57
N MET A 84 -11.69 7.72 8.57
CA MET A 84 -12.00 8.55 7.39
C MET A 84 -12.79 9.81 7.77
N HIS A 85 -13.79 9.68 8.66
CA HIS A 85 -14.53 10.84 9.18
C HIS A 85 -13.62 11.79 9.94
N LEU A 86 -12.68 11.28 10.73
CA LEU A 86 -11.68 12.10 11.42
C LEU A 86 -10.83 12.90 10.42
N VAL A 87 -10.39 12.31 9.31
CA VAL A 87 -9.63 13.03 8.27
C VAL A 87 -10.49 14.09 7.58
N GLN A 88 -11.77 13.82 7.34
CA GLN A 88 -12.71 14.78 6.77
C GLN A 88 -12.99 15.97 7.70
N ASP A 89 -13.07 15.75 9.00
CA ASP A 89 -13.26 16.83 9.98
C ASP A 89 -12.04 17.76 9.99
N ILE A 90 -10.83 17.20 9.95
CA ILE A 90 -9.59 17.98 9.84
C ILE A 90 -9.58 18.80 8.54
N PHE A 91 -9.87 18.16 7.41
CA PHE A 91 -9.97 18.84 6.12
C PHE A 91 -10.97 19.99 6.15
N SER A 92 -12.15 19.77 6.76
CA SER A 92 -13.21 20.79 6.83
C SER A 92 -12.77 22.04 7.61
N THR A 93 -11.87 21.88 8.59
CA THR A 93 -11.35 23.01 9.36
C THR A 93 -10.30 23.84 8.61
N GLU A 94 -9.46 23.19 7.80
CA GLU A 94 -8.33 23.87 7.14
C GLU A 94 -8.50 24.07 5.63
N ASN A 95 -9.54 23.46 5.04
CA ASN A 95 -9.83 23.42 3.60
C ASN A 95 -8.60 23.01 2.75
N ARG A 96 -7.81 22.08 3.27
CA ARG A 96 -6.53 21.60 2.70
C ARG A 96 -6.45 20.09 2.84
N SER A 97 -5.83 19.42 1.86
CA SER A 97 -5.65 17.96 1.88
C SER A 97 -5.08 17.51 3.23
N ALA A 98 -5.62 16.43 3.78
CA ALA A 98 -5.24 15.93 5.09
C ALA A 98 -4.92 14.43 5.03
N ALA A 99 -4.06 14.01 5.95
CA ALA A 99 -3.55 12.66 6.06
C ALA A 99 -3.45 12.25 7.53
N VAL A 100 -3.90 11.04 7.84
CA VAL A 100 -3.80 10.45 9.19
C VAL A 100 -3.19 9.08 9.09
N ILE A 101 -2.12 8.85 9.86
CA ILE A 101 -1.44 7.56 9.97
C ILE A 101 -1.86 6.89 11.27
N VAL A 102 -2.27 5.63 11.18
CA VAL A 102 -2.68 4.81 12.32
C VAL A 102 -1.94 3.49 12.37
N ASN A 103 -1.77 2.96 13.57
CA ASN A 103 -1.35 1.59 13.80
C ASN A 103 -2.59 0.68 13.88
N PRO A 104 -2.83 -0.22 12.91
CA PRO A 104 -3.98 -1.11 12.91
C PRO A 104 -3.92 -2.19 14.00
N VAL A 105 -2.77 -2.43 14.63
CA VAL A 105 -2.65 -3.42 15.71
C VAL A 105 -3.22 -2.88 17.02
N ASP A 106 -2.89 -1.63 17.34
CA ASP A 106 -3.24 -0.99 18.61
C ASP A 106 -4.39 0.02 18.47
N ASN A 107 -4.86 0.22 17.24
CA ASN A 107 -5.88 1.21 16.85
C ASN A 107 -5.49 2.65 17.20
N SER A 108 -4.19 2.93 17.16
CA SER A 108 -3.65 4.20 17.61
C SER A 108 -3.28 5.14 16.49
N ILE A 109 -3.71 6.39 16.59
CA ILE A 109 -3.25 7.46 15.70
C ILE A 109 -1.80 7.79 16.04
N LEU A 110 -0.95 7.84 15.02
CA LEU A 110 0.48 8.14 15.16
C LEU A 110 0.81 9.55 14.68
N ALA A 111 0.23 9.96 13.55
CA ALA A 111 0.49 11.27 12.94
C ALA A 111 -0.77 11.82 12.28
N VAL A 112 -0.98 13.13 12.43
CA VAL A 112 -2.02 13.90 11.75
C VAL A 112 -1.36 15.05 11.00
N ALA A 113 -1.46 15.04 9.68
CA ALA A 113 -0.84 16.02 8.81
C ALA A 113 -1.85 16.66 7.86
N HIS A 114 -1.52 17.85 7.41
CA HIS A 114 -2.25 18.59 6.39
C HIS A 114 -1.28 19.13 5.35
N ASP A 115 -1.83 19.62 4.25
CA ASP A 115 -1.05 20.17 3.15
C ASP A 115 -0.32 21.45 3.55
N HIS A 116 0.93 21.57 3.11
CA HIS A 116 1.85 22.67 3.35
C HIS A 116 2.50 23.19 2.06
N THR A 117 1.90 22.88 0.90
CA THR A 117 2.28 23.38 -0.43
C THR A 117 2.48 24.89 -0.51
N GLU A 118 1.78 25.67 0.33
CA GLU A 118 1.96 27.12 0.45
C GLU A 118 3.37 27.53 0.89
N SER A 119 4.02 26.71 1.72
CA SER A 119 5.38 26.94 2.19
C SER A 119 6.43 26.33 1.26
N ASP A 120 6.12 25.17 0.70
CA ASP A 120 7.01 24.39 -0.17
C ASP A 120 6.16 23.42 -1.00
N PRO A 121 6.23 23.45 -2.33
CA PRO A 121 5.43 22.61 -3.21
C PRO A 121 5.54 21.10 -2.93
N LEU A 122 6.63 20.63 -2.31
CA LEU A 122 6.84 19.21 -2.02
C LEU A 122 6.17 18.73 -0.72
N LYS A 123 5.64 19.65 0.09
CA LYS A 123 5.06 19.32 1.40
C LYS A 123 3.57 18.99 1.31
N HIS A 124 3.26 18.00 0.48
CA HIS A 124 1.92 17.41 0.44
C HIS A 124 1.59 16.73 1.78
N ALA A 125 0.30 16.65 2.11
CA ALA A 125 -0.17 16.06 3.37
C ALA A 125 0.44 14.67 3.66
N VAL A 126 0.56 13.83 2.64
CA VAL A 126 1.19 12.50 2.73
C VAL A 126 2.66 12.60 3.12
N MET A 127 3.42 13.47 2.45
CA MET A 127 4.86 13.64 2.71
C MET A 127 5.12 14.19 4.10
N VAL A 128 4.28 15.13 4.54
CA VAL A 128 4.35 15.67 5.90
C VAL A 128 4.01 14.60 6.94
N ALA A 129 3.02 13.74 6.68
CA ALA A 129 2.69 12.62 7.57
C ALA A 129 3.85 11.62 7.71
N ILE A 130 4.51 11.27 6.61
CA ILE A 130 5.70 10.41 6.62
C ILE A 130 6.84 11.06 7.40
N ASP A 131 7.09 12.35 7.16
CA ASP A 131 8.14 13.09 7.85
C ASP A 131 7.89 13.17 9.37
N MET A 132 6.64 13.29 9.81
CA MET A 132 6.27 13.21 11.23
C MET A 132 6.62 11.88 11.87
N ILE A 133 6.34 10.76 11.19
CA ILE A 133 6.70 9.42 11.70
C ILE A 133 8.21 9.27 11.74
N ALA A 134 8.93 9.74 10.71
CA ALA A 134 10.38 9.76 10.72
C ALA A 134 10.91 10.60 11.90
N TRP A 135 10.35 11.77 12.14
CA TRP A 135 10.70 12.65 13.27
C TRP A 135 10.42 11.99 14.63
N GLN A 136 9.33 11.23 14.78
CA GLN A 136 9.07 10.44 16.00
C GLN A 136 10.18 9.43 16.29
N GLN A 137 10.80 8.91 15.23
CA GLN A 137 11.88 7.92 15.27
C GLN A 137 13.28 8.57 15.25
N ASN A 138 13.38 9.85 15.62
CA ASN A 138 14.60 10.67 15.61
C ASN A 138 15.21 10.90 14.21
N GLY A 139 14.41 10.79 13.16
CA GLY A 139 14.73 11.20 11.80
C GLY A 139 14.01 12.49 11.40
N GLY A 140 13.54 12.54 10.14
CA GLY A 140 12.86 13.69 9.55
C GLY A 140 13.80 14.56 8.70
N ALA A 141 13.32 14.95 7.53
CA ALA A 141 14.00 15.82 6.57
C ALA A 141 13.48 17.26 6.62
N TYR A 142 12.21 17.48 6.98
CA TYR A 142 11.63 18.82 6.96
C TYR A 142 11.89 19.56 8.28
N ASN A 143 12.27 20.83 8.15
CA ASN A 143 12.38 21.76 9.28
C ASN A 143 11.01 22.35 9.62
N LEU A 144 10.04 21.47 9.91
CA LEU A 144 8.73 21.84 10.44
C LEU A 144 8.74 21.68 11.97
N LYS A 145 8.02 22.56 12.66
CA LYS A 145 7.88 22.45 14.11
C LYS A 145 6.83 21.39 14.41
N TYR A 146 7.27 20.22 14.84
CA TYR A 146 6.39 19.15 15.31
C TYR A 146 6.27 19.17 16.83
N ARG A 147 5.09 18.81 17.32
CA ARG A 147 4.83 18.58 18.75
C ARG A 147 4.22 17.22 18.96
N LYS A 148 4.62 16.56 20.05
CA LYS A 148 3.91 15.39 20.58
C LYS A 148 2.84 15.89 21.54
N ASN A 149 1.60 15.45 21.36
CA ASN A 149 0.58 15.62 22.39
C ASN A 149 0.91 14.75 23.61
N ASN A 150 0.23 14.99 24.73
CA ASN A 150 0.32 14.15 25.94
C ASN A 150 0.04 12.67 25.65
N ASP A 151 -0.74 12.42 24.61
CA ASP A 151 -1.13 11.10 24.13
C ASP A 151 -0.06 10.46 23.20
N GLY A 152 1.00 11.16 22.84
CA GLY A 152 2.15 10.57 22.13
C GLY A 152 2.09 10.59 20.59
N PHE A 153 0.98 11.04 19.99
CA PHE A 153 0.89 11.25 18.54
C PHE A 153 1.38 12.65 18.11
N CYS A 154 1.84 12.76 16.87
CA CYS A 154 2.48 13.96 16.32
C CYS A 154 1.50 14.87 15.57
N ILE A 155 1.65 16.17 15.81
CA ILE A 155 0.91 17.24 15.14
C ILE A 155 1.87 18.39 14.79
N ILE A 156 1.52 19.18 13.78
CA ILE A 156 2.24 20.41 13.39
C ILE A 156 1.91 21.52 14.38
N ASP A 157 2.93 22.22 14.85
CA ASP A 157 2.82 23.38 15.73
C ASP A 157 2.40 24.62 14.92
N SER A 158 1.15 24.63 14.46
CA SER A 158 0.51 25.81 13.88
C SER A 158 -0.46 26.42 14.91
N ASN A 159 -0.31 27.72 15.18
CA ASN A 159 -1.14 28.48 16.14
C ASN A 159 -2.66 28.43 15.84
N HIS A 160 -3.07 27.92 14.67
CA HIS A 160 -4.47 27.78 14.25
C HIS A 160 -5.07 26.39 14.57
N LEU A 161 -4.26 25.33 14.50
CA LEU A 161 -4.71 23.97 14.75
C LEU A 161 -4.86 23.70 16.25
N SER A 162 -4.10 24.41 17.10
CA SER A 162 -4.11 24.19 18.55
C SER A 162 -5.49 24.31 19.16
N ASN A 163 -6.32 25.28 18.76
CA ASN A 163 -7.57 25.55 19.49
C ASN A 163 -8.75 24.69 19.03
N ASN A 164 -8.81 24.29 17.75
CA ASN A 164 -9.89 23.42 17.25
C ASN A 164 -9.57 21.93 17.44
N LEU A 165 -8.32 21.49 17.33
CA LEU A 165 -7.95 20.11 17.67
C LEU A 165 -8.13 19.86 19.19
N LEU A 166 -7.79 20.83 20.06
CA LEU A 166 -8.08 20.79 21.50
C LEU A 166 -9.59 20.73 21.84
N THR A 167 -10.47 21.14 20.92
CA THR A 167 -11.93 21.09 21.13
C THR A 167 -12.52 19.78 20.56
N LEU A 168 -12.00 19.30 19.42
CA LEU A 168 -12.21 17.94 18.89
C LEU A 168 -11.72 16.85 19.89
N ASN A 169 -10.73 17.17 20.73
CA ASN A 169 -10.15 16.32 21.79
C ASN A 169 -11.12 15.82 22.86
N SER A 170 -12.35 16.34 23.00
CA SER A 170 -13.22 15.95 24.13
C SER A 170 -14.25 14.87 23.81
N LYS A 171 -14.65 14.67 22.55
CA LYS A 171 -15.71 13.71 22.19
C LYS A 171 -15.27 12.56 21.30
N VAL A 172 -14.28 12.77 20.44
CA VAL A 172 -13.80 11.76 19.50
C VAL A 172 -12.62 10.97 20.07
N TYR A 173 -11.81 11.60 20.95
CA TYR A 173 -10.56 11.04 21.48
C TYR A 173 -10.70 10.18 22.74
N GLU A 174 -11.84 10.19 23.46
CA GLU A 174 -12.00 9.33 24.66
C GLU A 174 -11.99 7.82 24.35
N ASN A 175 -12.19 7.43 23.08
CA ASN A 175 -12.28 6.02 22.68
C ASN A 175 -11.09 5.50 21.86
N LEU A 176 -10.11 6.34 21.50
CA LEU A 176 -9.00 5.94 20.64
C LEU A 176 -7.71 5.84 21.45
N LYS A 177 -7.12 4.64 21.49
CA LYS A 177 -5.87 4.40 22.22
C LYS A 177 -4.75 5.17 21.55
N SER A 178 -3.93 5.81 22.36
CA SER A 178 -2.77 6.53 21.88
C SER A 178 -1.52 5.66 22.02
N GLY A 179 -0.76 5.56 20.94
CA GLY A 179 0.30 4.56 20.80
C GLY A 179 1.67 5.20 20.79
N SER A 180 2.57 4.73 21.65
CA SER A 180 3.99 5.05 21.50
C SER A 180 4.49 4.38 20.23
N GLY A 181 5.12 5.12 19.31
CA GLY A 181 5.62 4.65 18.00
C GLY A 181 6.74 3.61 18.04
N GLY A 182 6.54 2.50 18.76
CA GLY A 182 7.52 1.45 19.04
C GLY A 182 7.33 0.15 18.26
N GLY A 183 6.48 0.13 17.22
CA GLY A 183 6.13 -1.12 16.53
C GLY A 183 6.89 -1.43 15.23
N GLY A 184 7.22 -0.43 14.40
CA GLY A 184 7.67 -0.64 13.02
C GLY A 184 8.73 0.35 12.53
N TYR A 185 9.52 -0.05 11.52
CA TYR A 185 10.49 0.82 10.85
C TYR A 185 9.77 1.79 9.91
N LEU A 186 9.90 3.10 10.12
CA LEU A 186 9.14 4.14 9.41
C LEU A 186 7.64 3.84 9.43
N CYS A 187 7.00 3.75 8.25
CA CYS A 187 5.56 3.51 8.10
C CYS A 187 5.21 2.03 7.87
N THR A 188 6.10 1.09 8.21
CA THR A 188 5.87 -0.33 7.95
C THR A 188 4.76 -0.88 8.85
N GLY A 189 3.70 -1.44 8.23
CA GLY A 189 2.58 -2.03 8.95
C GLY A 189 1.58 -1.01 9.51
N TYR A 190 1.64 0.24 9.04
CA TYR A 190 0.67 1.29 9.37
C TYR A 190 -0.27 1.55 8.20
N ASP A 191 -1.48 1.98 8.55
CA ASP A 191 -2.51 2.37 7.60
C ASP A 191 -2.57 3.90 7.51
N ILE A 192 -2.88 4.42 6.32
CA ILE A 192 -3.01 5.84 6.07
C ILE A 192 -4.39 6.16 5.49
N TYR A 193 -5.03 7.19 6.03
CA TYR A 193 -6.31 7.71 5.58
C TYR A 193 -6.12 9.11 5.02
N LEU A 194 -6.63 9.34 3.82
CA LEU A 194 -6.41 10.58 3.04
C LEU A 194 -7.75 11.15 2.60
N THR A 195 -7.85 12.49 2.52
CA THR A 195 -9.04 13.10 1.92
C THR A 195 -9.09 13.02 0.41
N HIS A 196 -7.94 12.92 -0.25
CA HIS A 196 -7.81 12.88 -1.70
C HIS A 196 -6.83 11.78 -2.11
N GLU A 197 -6.96 11.29 -3.34
CA GLU A 197 -5.99 10.39 -3.93
C GLU A 197 -4.60 11.05 -3.96
N PRO A 198 -3.54 10.37 -3.50
CA PRO A 198 -2.20 10.92 -3.50
C PRO A 198 -1.71 11.17 -4.94
N CYS A 199 -0.79 12.12 -5.09
CA CYS A 199 -0.10 12.31 -6.36
C CYS A 199 0.93 11.19 -6.62
N VAL A 200 1.63 11.28 -7.75
CA VAL A 200 2.66 10.31 -8.15
C VAL A 200 3.89 10.31 -7.22
N MET A 201 4.17 11.42 -6.55
CA MET A 201 5.21 11.56 -5.53
C MET A 201 4.76 10.90 -4.23
#